data_AF-A0A954X6F2-F1
#
_entry.id   AF-A0A954X6F2-F1
#
_cell.length_a   1.000
_cell.length_b   1.000
_cell.length_c   1.000
_cell.angle_alpha   90.00
_cell.angle_beta   90.00
_cell.angle_gamma   90.00
#
_symmetry.space_group_name_H-M   'P 1'
#
loop_
_entity.id
_entity.type
_entity.pdbx_description
1 polymer ?
#
loop_
_entity_poly.entity_id
_entity_poly.type
_entity_poly.pdbx_seq_one_letter_code
_entity_poly.pdbx_strand_id
1 'polypeptide(L)'
;PHLIADAEDFVDIENETAWLKYTVDGQPRHFEIPVDDDWADPKTVSAVMRDIERDGKRFYDKDNGQASIWFYLDQPTADKLNALSGNALRAHL
;
A
#
# COMPACT_ATOMS: atom_id res chain seq x y z
N PRO A 1 -10.10 6.94 -14.98
CA PRO A 1 -9.93 5.67 -15.73
C PRO A 1 -8.50 5.15 -15.51
N HIS A 2 -8.41 3.90 -15.05
CA HIS A 2 -7.23 3.10 -14.68
C HIS A 2 -6.00 3.89 -14.24
N LEU A 3 -6.03 4.37 -12.99
CA LEU A 3 -4.86 4.89 -12.31
C LEU A 3 -3.70 3.89 -12.41
N ILE A 4 -3.91 2.68 -11.88
CA ILE A 4 -2.99 1.57 -12.04
C ILE A 4 -3.52 0.68 -13.18
N ALA A 5 -2.62 0.30 -14.09
CA ALA A 5 -2.88 -0.67 -15.15
C ALA A 5 -1.68 -1.60 -15.32
N ASP A 6 -1.87 -2.66 -16.11
CA ASP A 6 -0.81 -3.59 -16.53
C ASP A 6 0.02 -4.15 -15.37
N ALA A 7 -0.63 -4.43 -14.23
CA ALA A 7 0.02 -4.97 -13.06
C ALA A 7 0.43 -6.42 -13.29
N GLU A 8 1.70 -6.71 -13.05
CA GLU A 8 2.30 -8.04 -13.11
C GLU A 8 3.28 -8.18 -11.94
N ASP A 9 3.32 -9.36 -11.35
CA ASP A 9 4.24 -9.73 -10.29
C ASP A 9 4.95 -11.05 -10.62
N PHE A 10 6.06 -11.28 -9.93
CA PHE A 10 6.80 -12.54 -9.99
C PHE A 10 7.49 -12.79 -8.67
N VAL A 11 7.45 -14.04 -8.21
CA VAL A 11 8.11 -14.51 -7.01
C VAL A 11 8.71 -15.89 -7.27
N ASP A 12 10.02 -16.01 -7.08
CA ASP A 12 10.78 -17.24 -7.11
C ASP A 12 11.63 -17.29 -5.83
N ILE A 13 11.15 -18.05 -4.86
CA ILE A 13 11.79 -18.18 -3.55
C ILE A 13 13.10 -18.98 -3.66
N GLU A 14 13.15 -19.99 -4.53
CA GLU A 14 14.33 -20.86 -4.68
C GLU A 14 15.51 -20.09 -5.26
N ASN A 15 15.24 -19.14 -6.17
CA ASN A 15 16.25 -18.30 -6.81
C ASN A 15 16.28 -16.86 -6.24
N GLU A 16 15.69 -16.63 -5.06
CA GLU A 16 15.67 -15.34 -4.35
C GLU A 16 15.30 -14.14 -5.24
N THR A 17 14.35 -14.33 -6.15
CA THR A 17 13.97 -13.32 -7.14
C THR A 17 12.50 -12.96 -6.98
N ALA A 18 12.21 -11.71 -6.63
CA ALA A 18 10.86 -11.17 -6.65
C ALA A 18 10.81 -9.76 -7.25
N TRP A 19 9.74 -9.45 -7.96
CA TRP A 19 9.50 -8.12 -8.51
C TRP A 19 8.01 -7.82 -8.70
N LEU A 20 7.70 -6.52 -8.77
CA LEU A 20 6.38 -5.98 -9.09
C LEU A 20 6.54 -4.90 -10.17
N LYS A 21 5.73 -4.98 -11.23
CA LYS A 21 5.63 -3.92 -12.25
C LYS A 21 4.19 -3.54 -12.52
N TYR A 22 3.97 -2.27 -12.85
CA TYR A 22 2.68 -1.74 -13.26
C TYR A 22 2.87 -0.38 -13.94
N THR A 23 1.80 0.17 -14.51
CA THR A 23 1.75 1.56 -14.96
C THR A 23 0.90 2.40 -14.01
N VAL A 24 1.36 3.60 -13.65
CA VAL A 24 0.64 4.58 -12.82
C VAL A 24 0.52 5.89 -13.58
N ASP A 25 -0.70 6.31 -13.88
CA ASP A 25 -0.96 7.50 -14.70
C ASP A 25 -0.13 7.50 -16.02
N GLY A 26 0.00 6.31 -16.63
CA GLY A 26 0.78 6.07 -17.85
C GLY A 26 2.29 5.97 -17.67
N GLN A 27 2.82 6.14 -16.46
CA GLN A 27 4.25 6.01 -16.15
C GLN A 27 4.56 4.60 -15.65
N PRO A 28 5.60 3.93 -16.19
CA PRO A 28 5.98 2.60 -15.72
C PRO A 28 6.59 2.66 -14.31
N ARG A 29 6.26 1.66 -13.51
CA ARG A 29 6.87 1.34 -12.22
C ARG A 29 7.43 -0.07 -12.27
N HIS A 30 8.58 -0.25 -11.66
CA HIS A 30 9.20 -1.56 -11.49
C HIS A 30 9.96 -1.56 -10.16
N PHE A 31 9.67 -2.54 -9.32
CA PHE A 31 10.28 -2.74 -8.02
C PHE A 31 10.93 -4.12 -8.01
N GLU A 32 12.21 -4.17 -7.66
CA GLU A 32 12.86 -5.39 -7.22
C GLU A 32 12.62 -5.55 -5.72
N ILE A 33 12.20 -6.74 -5.31
CA ILE A 33 11.73 -7.02 -3.96
C ILE A 33 12.66 -8.07 -3.33
N PRO A 34 13.28 -7.79 -2.18
CA PRO A 34 14.03 -8.80 -1.44
C PRO A 34 13.12 -9.97 -1.04
N VAL A 35 13.61 -11.20 -1.18
CA VAL A 35 12.93 -12.39 -0.64
C VAL A 35 13.51 -12.64 0.75
N ASP A 36 12.74 -12.38 1.81
CA ASP A 36 13.19 -12.42 3.20
C ASP A 36 12.22 -13.14 4.16
N ASP A 37 11.44 -14.10 3.63
CA ASP A 37 10.43 -14.89 4.37
C ASP A 37 9.35 -14.06 5.10
N ASP A 38 9.11 -12.82 4.67
CA ASP A 38 8.01 -11.99 5.15
C ASP A 38 6.76 -12.10 4.25
N TRP A 39 5.60 -11.66 4.75
CA TRP A 39 4.35 -11.66 4.00
C TRP A 39 4.39 -10.61 2.87
N ALA A 40 4.98 -9.43 3.11
CA ALA A 40 5.11 -8.41 2.08
C ALA A 40 6.26 -7.45 2.40
N ASP A 41 6.97 -6.99 1.36
CA ASP A 41 7.97 -5.92 1.53
C ASP A 41 7.26 -4.59 1.88
N PRO A 42 7.47 -4.03 3.08
CA PRO A 42 6.79 -2.81 3.51
C PRO A 42 7.10 -1.61 2.61
N LYS A 43 8.30 -1.57 2.01
CA LYS A 43 8.71 -0.44 1.15
C LYS A 43 7.93 -0.43 -0.15
N THR A 44 7.77 -1.58 -0.79
CA THR A 44 6.99 -1.74 -2.01
C THR A 44 5.52 -1.44 -1.75
N VAL A 45 4.95 -1.95 -0.66
CA VAL A 45 3.58 -1.60 -0.25
C VAL A 45 3.40 -0.09 -0.07
N SER A 46 4.29 0.57 0.68
CA SER A 46 4.24 2.03 0.86
C SER A 46 4.42 2.79 -0.45
N ALA A 47 5.19 2.28 -1.41
CA ALA A 47 5.33 2.90 -2.72
C ALA A 47 4.02 2.82 -3.53
N VAL A 48 3.41 1.64 -3.59
CA VAL A 48 2.11 1.43 -4.26
C VAL A 48 1.03 2.30 -3.65
N MET A 49 0.96 2.35 -2.32
CA MET A 49 -0.01 3.20 -1.61
C MET A 49 0.15 4.67 -2.00
N ARG A 50 1.39 5.20 -2.00
CA ARG A 50 1.68 6.59 -2.39
C ARG A 50 1.31 6.88 -3.84
N ASP A 51 1.53 5.93 -4.75
CA ASP A 51 1.08 6.06 -6.15
C ASP A 51 -0.46 6.12 -6.25
N ILE A 52 -1.17 5.49 -5.32
CA ILE A 52 -2.63 5.51 -5.26
C ILE A 52 -3.19 6.81 -4.65
N GLU A 53 -2.53 7.38 -3.63
CA GLU A 53 -2.98 8.59 -2.91
C GLU A 53 -3.22 9.77 -3.85
N ARG A 54 -4.45 10.31 -3.83
CA ARG A 54 -4.89 11.44 -4.67
C ARG A 54 -6.18 12.05 -4.17
N ASP A 55 -6.57 13.17 -4.76
CA ASP A 55 -7.88 13.81 -4.54
C ASP A 55 -8.21 14.07 -3.06
N GLY A 56 -7.18 14.39 -2.27
CA GLY A 56 -7.30 14.63 -0.82
C GLY A 56 -7.53 13.38 0.02
N LYS A 57 -7.38 12.19 -0.56
CA LYS A 57 -7.49 10.90 0.14
C LYS A 57 -6.13 10.26 0.34
N ARG A 58 -5.97 9.60 1.48
CA ARG A 58 -4.73 8.96 1.94
C ARG A 58 -5.03 7.64 2.64
N PHE A 59 -4.01 6.80 2.79
CA PHE A 59 -4.14 5.58 3.56
C PHE A 59 -3.96 5.85 5.06
N TYR A 60 -4.86 5.27 5.84
CA TYR A 60 -4.78 5.24 7.30
C TYR A 60 -4.69 3.79 7.75
N ASP A 61 -3.69 3.46 8.55
CA ASP A 61 -3.53 2.14 9.12
C ASP A 61 -4.17 2.05 10.50
N LYS A 62 -4.68 0.86 10.80
CA LYS A 62 -5.01 0.43 12.14
C LYS A 62 -4.39 -0.93 12.36
N ASP A 63 -3.50 -1.01 13.34
CA ASP A 63 -2.95 -2.28 13.82
C ASP A 63 -4.07 -3.18 14.39
N ASN A 64 -4.07 -4.45 14.00
CA ASN A 64 -4.95 -5.48 14.55
C ASN A 64 -4.21 -6.59 15.31
N GLY A 65 -2.89 -6.46 15.49
CA GLY A 65 -2.01 -7.39 16.19
C GLY A 65 -1.35 -8.43 15.28
N GLN A 66 -2.04 -8.93 14.24
CA GLN A 66 -1.49 -9.91 13.30
C GLN A 66 -1.42 -9.39 11.85
N ALA A 67 -2.11 -8.29 11.57
CA ALA A 67 -2.13 -7.63 10.28
C ALA A 67 -2.46 -6.15 10.45
N SER A 68 -2.25 -5.39 9.37
CA SER A 68 -2.71 -4.02 9.27
C SER A 68 -4.04 -3.96 8.52
N ILE A 69 -4.97 -3.16 9.01
CA ILE A 69 -6.17 -2.76 8.24
C ILE A 69 -5.88 -1.38 7.68
N TRP A 70 -6.00 -1.23 6.35
CA TRP A 70 -5.76 0.03 5.68
C TRP A 70 -7.07 0.62 5.15
N PHE A 71 -7.30 1.89 5.49
CA PHE A 71 -8.47 2.65 5.06
C PHE A 71 -8.06 3.76 4.11
N TYR A 72 -8.68 3.85 2.93
CA TYR A 72 -8.44 4.94 1.98
C TYR A 72 -9.53 6.01 2.12
N LEU A 73 -9.22 7.07 2.85
CA LEU A 73 -10.21 8.05 3.32
C LEU A 73 -9.75 9.49 3.05
N ASP A 74 -10.70 10.40 2.94
CA ASP A 74 -10.41 11.82 3.11
C ASP A 74 -10.25 12.16 4.60
N GLN A 75 -9.62 13.30 4.89
CA GLN A 75 -9.36 13.72 6.26
C GLN A 75 -10.63 13.83 7.12
N PRO A 76 -11.74 14.46 6.67
CA PRO A 76 -12.95 14.55 7.50
C PRO A 76 -13.57 13.20 7.85
N THR A 77 -13.48 12.21 6.96
CA THR A 77 -13.98 10.85 7.22
C THR A 77 -13.03 10.10 8.14
N ALA A 78 -11.71 10.25 7.94
CA ALA A 78 -10.70 9.68 8.82
C ALA A 78 -10.88 10.18 10.26
N ASP A 79 -11.10 11.48 10.47
CA ASP A 79 -11.32 12.06 11.80
C ASP A 79 -12.54 11.46 12.50
N LYS A 80 -13.66 11.31 11.78
CA LYS A 80 -14.89 10.70 12.32
C LYS A 80 -14.69 9.24 12.69
N LEU A 81 -14.06 8.46 11.82
CA LEU A 81 -13.77 7.04 12.09
C LEU A 81 -12.77 6.90 13.25
N ASN A 82 -11.76 7.76 13.29
CA ASN A 82 -10.75 7.74 14.33
C ASN A 82 -11.36 8.01 15.71
N ALA A 83 -12.27 8.99 15.80
CA ALA A 83 -13.03 9.26 17.03
C ALA A 83 -13.85 8.05 17.52
N LEU A 84 -14.50 7.32 16.60
CA LEU A 84 -15.26 6.11 16.94
C LEU A 84 -14.37 4.94 17.37
N SER A 85 -13.13 4.89 16.87
CA SER A 85 -12.16 3.84 17.17
C SER A 85 -11.28 4.11 18.41
N GLY A 86 -11.53 5.20 19.15
CA GLY A 86 -10.69 5.59 20.29
C GLY A 86 -9.30 6.10 19.87
N ASN A 87 -9.22 6.83 18.75
CA ASN A 87 -7.99 7.37 18.17
C ASN A 87 -6.97 6.29 17.77
N ALA A 88 -7.44 5.16 17.21
CA ALA A 88 -6.59 4.04 16.83
C ALA A 88 -5.96 4.16 15.43
N LEU A 89 -6.51 4.99 14.54
CA LEU A 89 -6.02 5.15 13.17
C LEU A 89 -4.77 6.05 13.15
N ARG A 90 -3.78 5.68 12.34
CA ARG A 90 -2.58 6.47 12.02
C ARG A 90 -2.55 6.75 10.52
N ALA A 91 -2.01 7.88 10.11
CA ALA A 91 -1.79 8.14 8.69
C ALA A 91 -0.55 7.36 8.26
N HIS A 92 -0.67 6.63 7.15
CA HIS A 92 0.45 5.87 6.60
C HIS A 92 1.51 6.85 6.04
N LEU A 93 2.78 6.59 6.35
CA LEU A 93 3.94 7.43 5.96
C LEU A 93 4.64 6.91 4.70
#